data_AF-A0A1W9V620-F1
#
_entry.id   AF-A0A1W9V620-F1
#
_cell.length_a   1.000
_cell.length_b   1.000
_cell.length_c   1.000
_cell.angle_alpha   90.00
_cell.angle_beta   90.00
_cell.angle_gamma   90.00
#
_symmetry.space_group_name_H-M   'P 1'
#
loop_
_entity.id
_entity.type
_entity.pdbx_description
1 polymer ?
#
loop_
_entity_poly.entity_id
_entity_poly.type
_entity_poly.pdbx_seq_one_letter_code
_entity_poly.pdbx_strand_id
1 'polypeptide(L)'
;MAILTLGNILDDLQTAEAGLHKFERRYWMSSGHFYELYSHGLLDNGDHLEDFAEWSGHYKLERKRKAALEKLSRQRLEQLQRQSGGIIQLAPQEPVLELA
;
A
#
# COMPACT_ATOMS: atom_id res chain seq x y z
N MET A 1 15.57 14.57 2.91
CA MET A 1 14.35 14.12 2.21
C MET A 1 14.62 12.71 1.71
N ALA A 2 13.84 11.72 2.11
CA ALA A 2 14.01 10.36 1.60
C ALA A 2 13.36 10.28 0.22
N ILE A 3 14.12 9.90 -0.81
CA ILE A 3 13.57 9.62 -2.14
C ILE A 3 12.82 8.30 -2.04
N LEU A 4 11.50 8.34 -2.26
CA LEU A 4 10.66 7.15 -2.28
C LEU A 4 10.62 6.61 -3.72
N THR A 5 11.36 5.53 -3.98
CA THR A 5 11.42 4.85 -5.29
C THR A 5 10.28 3.85 -5.47
N LEU A 6 10.07 3.35 -6.69
CA LEU A 6 9.10 2.28 -6.92
C LEU A 6 9.52 1.02 -6.14
N GLY A 7 10.80 0.67 -6.17
CA GLY A 7 11.35 -0.43 -5.35
C GLY A 7 10.98 -0.31 -3.87
N ASN A 8 11.25 0.84 -3.24
CA ASN A 8 10.93 1.08 -1.83
C ASN A 8 9.41 0.95 -1.55
N ILE A 9 8.56 1.40 -2.49
CA ILE A 9 7.10 1.27 -2.35
C ILE A 9 6.68 -0.20 -2.38
N LEU A 10 7.24 -0.99 -3.30
CA LEU A 10 6.91 -2.40 -3.46
C LEU A 10 7.42 -3.24 -2.28
N ASP A 11 8.62 -2.96 -1.78
CA ASP A 11 9.20 -3.62 -0.60
C ASP A 11 8.37 -3.34 0.67
N ASP A 12 7.97 -2.08 0.87
CA ASP A 12 7.09 -1.70 1.97
C ASP A 12 5.70 -2.35 1.85
N LEU A 13 5.16 -2.47 0.63
CA LEU A 13 3.90 -3.17 0.38
C LEU A 13 4.00 -4.64 0.74
N GLN A 14 5.04 -5.33 0.28
CA GLN A 14 5.25 -6.74 0.59
C GLN A 14 5.37 -6.95 2.11
N THR A 15 6.08 -6.06 2.80
CA THR A 15 6.22 -6.12 4.27
C THR A 15 4.88 -5.88 4.97
N ALA A 16 4.10 -4.90 4.51
CA ALA A 16 2.79 -4.59 5.08
C ALA A 16 1.81 -5.74 4.87
N GLU A 17 1.71 -6.28 3.65
CA GLU A 17 0.83 -7.40 3.29
C GLU A 17 1.20 -8.68 4.04
N ALA A 18 2.50 -8.97 4.20
CA ALA A 18 2.96 -10.10 5.01
C ALA A 18 2.52 -9.96 6.49
N GLY A 19 2.57 -8.74 7.03
CA GLY A 19 2.02 -8.41 8.35
C GLY A 19 0.53 -8.67 8.42
N LEU A 20 -0.24 -8.07 7.52
CA LEU A 20 -1.70 -8.22 7.43
C LEU A 20 -2.12 -9.70 7.33
N HIS A 21 -1.49 -10.49 6.47
CA HIS A 21 -1.82 -11.90 6.32
C HIS A 21 -1.61 -12.74 7.58
N LYS A 22 -0.70 -12.34 8.49
CA LYS A 22 -0.59 -13.01 9.79
C LYS A 22 -1.86 -12.81 10.62
N PHE A 23 -2.39 -11.58 10.64
CA PHE A 23 -3.66 -11.26 11.32
C PHE A 23 -4.84 -11.95 10.65
N GLU A 24 -4.92 -11.91 9.33
CA GLU A 24 -6.04 -12.52 8.61
C GLU A 24 -6.15 -14.02 8.85
N ARG A 25 -5.00 -14.71 8.95
CA ARG A 25 -4.97 -16.12 9.35
C ARG A 25 -5.31 -16.35 10.81
N ARG A 26 -4.90 -15.45 11.70
CA ARG A 26 -5.12 -15.56 13.15
C ARG A 26 -6.58 -15.32 13.54
N TYR A 27 -7.24 -14.39 12.87
CA TYR A 27 -8.63 -13.98 13.15
C TYR A 27 -9.63 -14.45 12.09
N TRP A 28 -9.18 -15.22 11.09
CA TRP A 28 -9.98 -15.76 9.99
C TRP A 28 -10.86 -14.71 9.28
N MET A 29 -10.32 -13.51 9.12
CA MET A 29 -11.04 -12.36 8.58
C MET A 29 -10.10 -11.49 7.75
N SER A 30 -10.54 -11.03 6.59
CA SER A 30 -9.76 -10.09 5.78
C SER A 30 -9.53 -8.76 6.51
N SER A 31 -8.40 -8.12 6.26
CA SER A 31 -8.07 -6.82 6.86
C SER A 31 -9.08 -5.71 6.52
N GLY A 32 -9.78 -5.81 5.37
CA GLY A 32 -10.86 -4.90 5.01
C GLY A 32 -12.03 -4.95 6.00
N HIS A 33 -12.65 -6.13 6.16
CA HIS A 33 -13.73 -6.33 7.15
C HIS A 33 -13.25 -6.10 8.59
N PHE A 34 -12.01 -6.46 8.92
CA PHE A 34 -11.44 -6.17 10.23
C PHE A 34 -11.37 -4.65 10.49
N TYR A 35 -10.98 -3.86 9.47
CA TYR A 35 -10.97 -2.40 9.57
C TYR A 35 -12.36 -1.82 9.78
N GLU A 36 -13.41 -2.36 9.16
CA GLU A 36 -14.79 -1.93 9.38
C GLU A 36 -15.16 -2.06 10.87
N LEU A 37 -14.94 -3.25 11.46
CA LEU A 37 -15.19 -3.50 12.87
C LEU A 37 -14.35 -2.60 13.78
N TYR A 38 -13.05 -2.46 13.48
CA TYR A 38 -12.13 -1.59 14.20
C TYR A 38 -12.61 -0.13 14.19
N SER A 39 -13.00 0.37 13.02
CA SER A 39 -13.42 1.76 12.82
C SER A 39 -14.73 2.09 13.54
N HIS A 40 -15.59 1.09 13.75
CA HIS A 40 -16.84 1.23 14.49
C HIS A 40 -16.69 0.99 16.00
N GLY A 41 -15.49 0.67 16.49
CA GLY A 41 -15.28 0.33 17.90
C GLY A 41 -15.98 -0.96 18.33
N LEU A 42 -16.20 -1.88 17.38
CA LEU A 42 -16.89 -3.15 17.60
C LEU A 42 -15.94 -4.32 17.89
N LEU A 43 -14.63 -4.06 17.88
CA LEU A 43 -13.62 -5.04 18.28
C LEU A 43 -13.43 -5.02 19.79
N ASP A 44 -13.06 -6.19 20.33
CA ASP A 44 -12.88 -6.57 21.73
C ASP A 44 -12.65 -5.45 22.76
N ASN A 45 -13.06 -5.69 24.01
CA ASN A 45 -12.97 -4.75 25.13
C ASN A 45 -11.53 -4.51 25.66
N GLY A 46 -10.50 -4.76 24.85
CA GLY A 46 -9.10 -4.50 25.19
C GLY A 46 -8.20 -5.73 25.26
N ASP A 47 -8.74 -6.94 25.16
CA ASP A 47 -8.00 -8.20 25.37
C ASP A 47 -6.87 -8.42 24.34
N HIS A 48 -6.98 -7.82 23.16
CA HIS A 48 -6.05 -7.97 22.04
C HIS A 48 -5.49 -6.62 21.52
N LEU A 49 -5.37 -5.63 22.40
CA LEU A 49 -4.92 -4.27 22.06
C LEU A 49 -3.58 -4.22 21.30
N GLU A 50 -2.60 -5.02 21.72
CA GLU A 50 -1.27 -5.04 21.08
C GLU A 50 -1.35 -5.57 19.64
N ASP A 51 -2.05 -6.69 19.45
CA ASP A 51 -2.29 -7.30 18.14
C ASP A 51 -2.99 -6.29 17.20
N PHE A 52 -4.02 -5.59 17.70
CA PHE A 52 -4.77 -4.62 16.90
C PHE A 52 -3.95 -3.37 16.58
N ALA A 53 -3.08 -2.94 17.49
CA ALA A 53 -2.16 -1.84 17.25
C ALA A 53 -1.14 -2.20 16.16
N GLU A 54 -0.53 -3.38 16.22
CA GLU A 54 0.41 -3.87 15.20
C GLU A 54 -0.29 -4.00 13.83
N TRP A 55 -1.46 -4.65 13.79
CA TRP A 55 -2.28 -4.74 12.57
C TRP A 55 -2.57 -3.35 11.98
N SER A 56 -2.96 -2.38 12.82
CA SER A 56 -3.28 -1.04 12.35
C SER A 56 -2.08 -0.33 11.71
N GLY A 57 -0.86 -0.64 12.18
CA GLY A 57 0.38 -0.16 11.60
C GLY A 57 0.58 -0.68 10.18
N HIS A 58 0.49 -2.01 10.00
CA HIS A 58 0.57 -2.64 8.69
C HIS A 58 -0.51 -2.14 7.74
N TYR A 59 -1.77 -2.03 8.21
CA TYR A 59 -2.89 -1.59 7.39
C TYR A 59 -2.73 -0.14 6.90
N LYS A 60 -2.28 0.75 7.78
CA LYS A 60 -1.99 2.15 7.40
C LYS A 60 -0.82 2.24 6.43
N LEU A 61 0.24 1.45 6.64
CA LEU A 61 1.39 1.41 5.74
C LEU A 61 0.98 0.93 4.34
N GLU A 62 0.27 -0.19 4.26
CA GLU A 62 -0.24 -0.76 3.01
C GLU A 62 -1.04 0.29 2.23
N ARG A 63 -2.05 0.92 2.86
CA ARG A 63 -2.87 1.95 2.24
C ARG A 63 -2.06 3.14 1.74
N LYS A 64 -1.12 3.63 2.55
CA LYS A 64 -0.23 4.74 2.18
C LYS A 64 0.61 4.39 0.96
N ARG A 65 1.16 3.16 0.90
CA ARG A 65 2.01 2.73 -0.21
C ARG A 65 1.23 2.38 -1.47
N LYS A 66 0.03 1.80 -1.37
CA LYS A 66 -0.88 1.62 -2.52
C LYS A 66 -1.25 2.98 -3.13
N ALA A 67 -1.54 3.98 -2.31
CA ALA A 67 -1.80 5.34 -2.79
C ALA A 67 -0.57 5.99 -3.46
N ALA A 68 0.63 5.77 -2.91
CA ALA A 68 1.88 6.27 -3.50
C ALA A 68 2.18 5.59 -4.85
N LEU A 69 2.02 4.27 -4.92
CA LEU A 69 2.17 3.49 -6.15
C LEU A 69 1.22 3.99 -7.24
N GLU A 70 -0.04 4.17 -6.88
CA GLU A 70 -1.07 4.64 -7.80
C GLU A 70 -0.78 6.08 -8.29
N LYS A 71 -0.29 6.97 -7.41
CA LYS A 71 0.17 8.31 -7.81
C LYS A 71 1.33 8.24 -8.80
N LEU A 72 2.35 7.42 -8.50
CA LEU A 72 3.52 7.22 -9.35
C LEU A 72 3.12 6.68 -10.73
N SER A 73 2.25 5.68 -10.76
CA SER A 73 1.74 5.05 -11.99
C SER A 73 0.99 6.05 -12.87
N ARG A 74 0.13 6.90 -12.27
CA ARG A 74 -0.57 7.96 -13.02
C ARG A 74 0.40 8.98 -13.62
N GLN A 75 1.38 9.44 -12.84
CA GLN A 75 2.40 10.37 -13.35
C GLN A 75 3.18 9.75 -14.52
N ARG A 76 3.53 8.46 -14.42
CA ARG A 76 4.19 7.73 -15.50
C ARG A 76 3.31 7.64 -16.74
N LEU A 77 2.03 7.32 -16.58
CA LEU A 77 1.07 7.22 -17.68
C LEU A 77 0.91 8.56 -18.41
N GLU A 78 0.75 9.67 -17.68
CA GLU A 78 0.66 11.01 -18.25
C GLU A 78 1.92 11.42 -19.01
N GLN A 79 3.10 11.02 -18.52
CA GLN A 79 4.36 11.26 -19.22
C GLN A 79 4.44 10.48 -20.53
N LEU A 80 4.07 9.20 -20.50
CA LEU A 80 4.08 8.33 -21.67
C LEU A 80 3.10 8.85 -22.74
N GLN A 81 1.89 9.23 -22.34
CA GLN A 81 0.88 9.79 -23.24
C GLN A 81 1.35 11.11 -23.88
N ARG A 82 2.04 11.97 -23.14
CA ARG A 82 2.62 13.22 -23.68
C ARG A 82 3.76 12.98 -24.67
N GLN A 83 4.54 11.92 -24.47
CA GLN A 83 5.68 11.58 -25.32
C GLN A 83 5.27 10.79 -26.56
N SER A 84 4.12 10.13 -26.53
CA SER A 84 3.60 9.35 -27.66
C SER A 84 2.63 10.16 -28.51
N GLY A 85 2.90 10.29 -29.82
CA GLY A 85 1.90 10.71 -30.81
C GLY A 85 1.01 9.56 -31.31
N GLY A 86 0.92 8.45 -30.58
CA GLY A 86 0.34 7.19 -31.04
C GLY A 86 0.58 6.04 -30.06
N ILE A 87 1.00 4.87 -30.56
CA ILE A 87 1.23 3.67 -29.73
C ILE A 87 2.34 3.93 -28.69
N ILE A 88 2.04 3.63 -27.42
CA ILE A 88 2.99 3.73 -26.30
C ILE A 88 3.89 2.49 -26.29
N GLN A 89 5.20 2.70 -26.41
CA GLN A 89 6.21 1.64 -26.24
C GLN A 89 6.68 1.62 -24.77
N LEU A 90 6.39 0.52 -24.06
CA LEU A 90 6.80 0.34 -22.68
C LEU A 90 8.18 -0.33 -22.62
N ALA A 91 9.19 0.40 -22.14
CA ALA A 91 10.49 -0.18 -21.81
C ALA A 91 10.48 -0.70 -20.35
N PRO A 92 11.09 -1.86 -20.04
CA PRO A 92 11.08 -2.48 -18.71
C PRO A 92 12.03 -1.80 -17.70
N GLN A 93 12.42 -0.54 -17.94
CA GLN A 93 13.35 0.19 -17.07
C GLN A 93 12.56 1.00 -16.04
N GLU A 94 12.97 0.95 -14.77
CA GLU A 94 12.36 1.78 -13.72
C GLU A 94 12.58 3.26 -14.06
N PRO A 95 11.51 4.05 -14.21
CA PRO A 95 11.65 5.46 -14.50
C PRO A 95 12.08 6.22 -13.23
N VAL A 96 13.00 7.16 -13.37
CA VAL A 96 13.33 8.11 -12.29
C VAL A 96 12.18 9.12 -12.21
N LEU A 97 11.31 8.96 -11.21
CA LEU A 97 10.18 9.84 -10.96
C LEU A 97 10.28 10.42 -9.55
N GLU A 98 10.20 11.74 -9.44
CA GLU A 98 10.15 12.41 -8.14
C GLU A 98 8.70 12.53 -7.67
N LEU A 99 8.40 11.92 -6.52
CA LEU A 99 7.12 12.11 -5.83
C LEU A 99 7.16 13.45 -5.07
N ALA A 100 6.67 14.51 -5.73
CA ALA A 100 6.44 15.83 -5.11
C ALA A 100 5.33 15.79 -4.05
#